data_AF-A0A5E4HG97-F1
#
_entry.id   AF-A0A5E4HG97-F1
#
_cell.length_a   1.000
_cell.length_b   1.000
_cell.length_c   1.000
_cell.angle_alpha   90.00
_cell.angle_beta   90.00
_cell.angle_gamma   90.00
#
_symmetry.space_group_name_H-M   'P 1'
#
loop_
_entity.id
_entity.type
_entity.pdbx_description
1 polymer ?
#
loop_
_entity_poly.entity_id
_entity_poly.type
_entity_poly.pdbx_seq_one_letter_code
_entity_poly.pdbx_strand_id
1 'polypeptide(L)'
;MLASHYIAKELLDAFDDAAAFDEKIRKYAERYTADAEFQDLYGKYQDLKLKPAAKKKEDIKRILQDLERTRKIDSSGGGRLPFAGDYRHMGGGQTRR
;
A
#
# COMPACT_ATOMS: atom_id res chain seq x y z
N MET A 1 1.07 -12.69 -0.06
CA MET A 1 1.93 -12.13 1.01
C MET A 1 1.19 -12.16 2.34
N LEU A 2 1.72 -12.85 3.37
CA LEU A 2 1.05 -13.00 4.67
C LEU A 2 1.21 -11.76 5.57
N ALA A 3 2.32 -11.01 5.40
CA ALA A 3 2.71 -9.87 6.23
C ALA A 3 1.81 -8.65 5.98
N SER A 4 1.48 -8.35 4.72
CA SER A 4 0.70 -7.17 4.34
C SER A 4 -0.69 -7.13 5.00
N HIS A 5 -1.34 -8.28 5.18
CA HIS A 5 -2.64 -8.36 5.86
C HIS A 5 -2.57 -8.02 7.36
N TYR A 6 -1.60 -8.59 8.09
CA TYR A 6 -1.48 -8.36 9.53
C TYR A 6 -1.11 -6.90 9.82
N ILE A 7 -0.17 -6.35 9.04
CA ILE A 7 0.26 -4.97 9.13
C ILE A 7 -0.89 -4.01 8.80
N ALA A 8 -1.65 -4.29 7.74
CA ALA A 8 -2.79 -3.46 7.35
C ALA A 8 -3.85 -3.40 8.45
N LYS A 9 -4.17 -4.54 9.09
CA LYS A 9 -5.10 -4.60 10.22
C LYS A 9 -4.60 -3.80 11.42
N GLU A 10 -3.33 -3.95 11.80
CA GLU A 10 -2.71 -3.21 12.91
C GLU A 10 -2.69 -1.69 12.68
N LEU A 11 -2.51 -1.27 11.43
CA LEU A 11 -2.54 0.13 11.01
C LEU A 11 -3.97 0.68 10.96
N LEU A 12 -4.95 -0.12 10.50
CA LEU A 12 -6.36 0.28 10.53
C LEU A 12 -6.90 0.46 11.95
N ASP A 13 -6.51 -0.44 12.86
CA ASP A 13 -6.87 -0.37 14.27
C ASP A 13 -6.32 0.90 14.93
N ALA A 14 -5.05 1.24 14.63
CA ALA A 14 -4.43 2.46 15.09
C ALA A 14 -4.83 3.71 14.30
N PHE A 15 -5.64 3.62 13.24
CA PHE A 15 -5.88 4.73 12.30
C PHE A 15 -6.58 5.95 12.92
N ASP A 16 -7.38 5.71 13.96
CA ASP A 16 -8.07 6.78 14.70
C ASP A 16 -7.09 7.53 15.63
N ASP A 17 -6.05 6.84 16.11
CA ASP A 17 -5.03 7.41 16.99
C ASP A 17 -3.77 7.81 16.19
N ALA A 18 -3.65 9.10 15.91
CA ALA A 18 -2.58 9.62 15.05
C ALA A 18 -1.16 9.33 15.59
N ALA A 19 -0.99 9.23 16.92
CA ALA A 19 0.30 8.96 17.54
C ALA A 19 0.66 7.47 17.41
N ALA A 20 -0.29 6.58 17.75
CA ALA A 20 -0.10 5.14 17.59
C ALA A 20 0.09 4.74 16.11
N PHE A 21 -0.65 5.38 15.20
CA PHE A 21 -0.50 5.15 13.76
C PHE A 21 0.89 5.53 13.26
N ASP A 22 1.39 6.70 13.65
CA ASP A 22 2.72 7.18 13.26
C ASP A 22 3.83 6.25 13.73
N GLU A 23 3.76 5.81 14.98
CA GLU A 23 4.74 4.90 15.55
C GLU A 23 4.73 3.55 14.82
N LYS A 24 3.53 2.97 14.62
CA LYS A 24 3.38 1.68 13.95
C LYS A 24 3.83 1.75 12.49
N ILE A 25 3.39 2.75 11.72
CA ILE A 25 3.71 2.83 10.28
C ILE A 25 5.20 3.04 10.06
N ARG A 26 5.87 3.82 10.91
CA ARG A 26 7.33 4.01 10.86
C ARG A 26 8.07 2.71 11.18
N LYS A 27 7.67 2.02 12.25
CA LYS A 27 8.27 0.74 12.65
C LYS A 27 8.16 -0.31 11.55
N TYR A 28 7.03 -0.35 10.84
CA TYR A 28 6.85 -1.25 9.71
C TYR A 28 7.63 -0.79 8.48
N ALA A 29 7.76 0.52 8.23
CA ALA A 29 8.55 1.03 7.11
C ALA A 29 10.02 0.66 7.23
N GLU A 30 10.57 0.71 8.46
CA GLU A 30 11.95 0.30 8.74
C GLU A 30 12.14 -1.22 8.65
N ARG A 31 11.10 -2.00 8.99
CA ARG A 31 11.16 -3.47 8.95
C ARG A 31 10.95 -4.05 7.55
N TYR A 32 10.17 -3.37 6.71
CA TYR A 32 9.76 -3.82 5.38
C TYR A 32 10.25 -2.84 4.30
N THR A 33 11.56 -2.60 4.28
CA THR A 33 12.21 -1.72 3.28
C THR A 33 12.20 -2.28 1.86
N ALA A 34 12.13 -3.61 1.73
CA ALA A 34 12.04 -4.30 0.44
C ALA A 34 10.60 -4.40 -0.11
N ASP A 35 9.59 -4.01 0.68
CA ASP A 35 8.19 -4.06 0.27
C ASP A 35 7.80 -2.73 -0.38
N ALA A 36 7.86 -2.70 -1.72
CA ALA A 36 7.61 -1.48 -2.49
C ALA A 36 6.19 -0.93 -2.28
N GLU A 37 5.19 -1.79 -2.10
CA GLU A 37 3.81 -1.39 -1.84
C GLU A 37 3.68 -0.70 -0.48
N PHE A 38 4.36 -1.23 0.54
CA PHE A 38 4.40 -0.62 1.86
C PHE A 38 5.18 0.71 1.87
N GLN A 39 6.30 0.80 1.15
CA GLN A 39 7.07 2.04 1.06
C GLN A 39 6.30 3.16 0.34
N ASP A 40 5.50 2.83 -0.69
CA ASP A 40 4.60 3.78 -1.34
C ASP A 40 3.53 4.32 -0.37
N LEU A 41 2.92 3.43 0.42
CA LEU A 41 1.96 3.80 1.46
C LEU A 41 2.59 4.73 2.51
N TYR A 42 3.80 4.42 2.97
CA TYR A 42 4.54 5.26 3.91
C TYR A 42 4.84 6.65 3.33
N GLY A 43 5.24 6.73 2.06
CA GLY A 43 5.45 8.00 1.36
C GLY A 43 4.17 8.85 1.28
N LYS A 44 3.03 8.24 0.96
CA LYS A 44 1.71 8.92 0.99
C LYS A 44 1.35 9.45 2.38
N TYR A 45 1.67 8.68 3.42
CA TYR A 45 1.47 9.12 4.80
C TYR A 45 2.37 10.31 5.19
N GLN A 46 3.65 10.29 4.79
CA GLN A 46 4.54 11.42 5.02
C GLN A 46 4.04 12.70 4.31
N ASP A 47 3.57 12.57 3.07
CA ASP A 47 2.96 13.69 2.33
C ASP A 47 1.66 14.19 3.00
N LEU A 48 0.85 13.29 3.57
CA LEU A 48 -0.31 13.68 4.40
C LEU A 48 0.12 14.49 5.62
N LYS A 49 1.19 14.08 6.32
CA LYS A 49 1.71 14.83 7.49
C LYS A 49 2.19 16.23 7.11
N LEU A 50 2.83 16.39 5.96
CA LEU A 50 3.29 17.68 5.47
C LEU A 50 2.14 18.57 4.97
N LYS A 51 1.12 17.95 4.35
CA LYS A 51 -0.04 18.64 3.77
C LYS A 51 -1.34 17.93 4.18
N PRO A 52 -1.88 18.25 5.38
CA PRO A 52 -3.07 17.58 5.88
C PRO A 52 -4.26 17.85 4.96
N ALA A 53 -4.71 16.81 4.27
CA ALA A 53 -5.86 16.85 3.40
C ALA A 53 -6.77 15.66 3.72
N ALA A 54 -8.03 15.93 4.05
CA ALA A 54 -9.01 14.89 4.40
C ALA A 54 -9.11 13.80 3.31
N LYS A 55 -9.05 14.22 2.04
CA LYS A 55 -9.08 13.34 0.87
C LYS A 55 -7.89 12.36 0.82
N LYS A 56 -6.70 12.79 1.26
CA LYS A 56 -5.50 11.94 1.32
C LYS A 56 -5.58 10.95 2.50
N LYS A 57 -6.17 11.37 3.62
CA LYS A 57 -6.41 10.49 4.78
C LYS A 57 -7.37 9.35 4.40
N GLU A 58 -8.46 9.65 3.69
CA GLU A 58 -9.37 8.62 3.18
C GLU A 58 -8.70 7.66 2.20
N ASP A 59 -7.81 8.16 1.33
CA ASP A 59 -7.08 7.33 0.38
C ASP A 59 -6.19 6.29 1.08
N ILE A 60 -5.42 6.71 2.09
CA ILE A 60 -4.58 5.81 2.91
C ILE A 60 -5.43 4.75 3.62
N LYS A 61 -6.57 5.17 4.19
CA LYS A 61 -7.50 4.23 4.85
C LYS A 61 -8.00 3.18 3.86
N ARG A 62 -8.35 3.60 2.65
CA ARG A 62 -8.85 2.71 1.60
C ARG A 62 -7.80 1.72 1.13
N ILE A 63 -6.55 2.16 0.96
CA ILE A 63 -5.42 1.28 0.60
C ILE A 63 -5.20 0.21 1.68
N LEU A 64 -5.21 0.62 2.96
CA LEU A 64 -5.08 -0.32 4.06
C LEU A 64 -6.24 -1.34 4.11
N GLN A 65 -7.47 -0.90 3.87
CA GLN A 65 -8.63 -1.80 3.79
C GLN A 65 -8.52 -2.78 2.61
N ASP A 66 -8.00 -2.32 1.48
CA ASP A 66 -7.76 -3.18 0.32
C ASP A 66 -6.69 -4.24 0.65
N LEU A 67 -5.55 -3.84 1.22
CA LEU A 67 -4.49 -4.75 1.66
C LEU A 67 -4.96 -5.77 2.71
N GLU A 68 -5.87 -5.38 3.60
CA GLU A 68 -6.53 -6.30 4.54
C GLU A 68 -7.42 -7.30 3.78
N ARG A 69 -8.18 -6.82 2.79
CA ARG A 69 -9.19 -7.59 2.04
C ARG A 69 -8.61 -8.47 0.93
N THR A 70 -7.43 -8.17 0.37
CA THR A 70 -6.80 -8.92 -0.73
C THR A 70 -6.53 -10.39 -0.37
N ARG A 71 -6.51 -10.75 0.92
CA ARG A 71 -6.52 -12.17 1.36
C ARG A 71 -7.79 -12.95 1.01
N LYS A 72 -8.92 -12.29 0.71
CA LYS A 72 -10.16 -12.96 0.30
C LYS A 72 -10.24 -13.24 -1.20
N ILE A 73 -9.43 -12.57 -2.02
CA ILE A 73 -9.57 -12.59 -3.50
C ILE A 73 -8.50 -13.45 -4.17
N ASP A 74 -7.45 -13.87 -3.46
CA ASP A 74 -6.45 -14.81 -4.02
C ASP A 74 -6.99 -16.25 -4.22
N SER A 75 -8.24 -16.52 -3.85
CA SER A 75 -8.97 -17.72 -4.30
C SER A 75 -9.77 -17.53 -5.60
N SER A 76 -9.77 -16.35 -6.21
CA SER A 76 -10.50 -16.11 -7.47
C SER A 76 -9.94 -14.91 -8.24
N GLY A 77 -8.89 -15.17 -9.05
CA GLY A 77 -8.69 -14.52 -10.35
C GLY A 77 -8.42 -13.01 -10.41
N GLY A 78 -7.18 -12.64 -10.73
CA GLY A 78 -6.88 -11.52 -11.65
C GLY A 78 -7.48 -10.15 -11.31
N GLY A 79 -7.16 -9.60 -10.13
CA GLY A 79 -7.55 -8.25 -9.75
C GLY A 79 -6.41 -7.24 -9.95
N ARG A 80 -6.45 -6.51 -11.05
CA ARG A 80 -5.61 -5.35 -11.37
C ARG A 80 -5.58 -4.37 -10.18
N LEU A 81 -4.42 -4.22 -9.53
CA LEU A 81 -4.20 -3.18 -8.52
C LEU A 81 -4.37 -1.78 -9.18
N PRO A 82 -5.15 -0.85 -8.61
CA PRO A 82 -5.37 0.48 -9.19
C PRO A 82 -4.15 1.42 -9.06
N PHE A 83 -3.06 0.96 -8.43
CA PHE A 83 -1.84 1.73 -8.19
C PHE A 83 -0.71 1.41 -9.17
N ALA A 84 -0.92 0.50 -10.12
CA ALA A 84 -0.01 0.30 -11.23
C ALA A 84 -0.14 1.49 -12.19
N GLY A 85 0.48 2.60 -11.80
CA GLY A 85 0.91 3.63 -12.72
C GLY A 85 1.65 2.99 -13.88
N ASP A 86 1.45 3.61 -15.04
CA ASP A 86 2.02 3.26 -16.33
C ASP A 86 3.56 3.18 -16.27
N TYR A 87 4.08 2.05 -15.79
CA TYR A 87 5.50 1.71 -15.91
C TYR A 87 5.67 0.91 -17.21
N ARG A 88 5.74 1.66 -18.32
CA ARG A 88 6.68 1.45 -19.42
C ARG A 88 7.05 -0.02 -19.70
N HIS A 89 6.25 -0.71 -20.51
CA HIS A 89 6.70 -1.94 -21.15
C HIS A 89 7.42 -1.59 -22.46
N MET A 90 8.68 -1.16 -22.34
CA MET A 90 9.62 -1.27 -23.45
C MET A 90 10.11 -2.73 -23.51
N GLY A 91 10.01 -3.33 -24.70
CA GLY A 91 10.85 -4.43 -25.13
C GLY A 91 10.15 -5.78 -25.24
N GLY A 92 9.99 -6.29 -26.46
CA GLY A 92 9.59 -7.70 -26.63
C GLY A 92 9.19 -8.19 -28.01
N GLY A 93 10.00 -7.94 -29.04
CA GLY A 93 10.22 -8.91 -30.13
C GLY A 93 9.17 -9.09 -31.24
N GLN A 94 9.62 -8.92 -32.48
CA GLN A 94 9.58 -10.04 -33.43
C GLN A 94 10.58 -9.85 -34.58
N THR A 95 11.69 -10.58 -34.50
CA THR A 95 12.35 -11.12 -35.68
C THR A 95 11.45 -12.21 -36.26
N ARG A 96 11.17 -12.17 -37.57
CA ARG A 96 11.29 -13.32 -38.50
C ARG A 96 10.79 -12.99 -39.91
N ARG A 97 11.75 -13.16 -40.83
CA ARG A 97 11.66 -13.47 -42.28
C ARG A 97 11.26 -12.35 -43.23
#